data_AF-A0A7X7DSS5-F1
#
_entry.id   AF-A0A7X7DSS5-F1
#
_cell.length_a   1.000
_cell.length_b   1.000
_cell.length_c   1.000
_cell.angle_alpha   90.00
_cell.angle_beta   90.00
_cell.angle_gamma   90.00
#
_symmetry.space_group_name_H-M   'P 1'
#
loop_
_entity.id
_entity.type
_entity.pdbx_description
1 polymer ?
#
loop_
_entity_poly.entity_id
_entity_poly.type
_entity_poly.pdbx_seq_one_letter_code
_entity_poly.pdbx_strand_id
1 'polypeptide(L)'
;MYLFWKRTSLGSILVSQDGMCDFVNSLCEKPFKCAQVSLSSADNALFLVITMPKDYDSSAMVSLETKLRDTFEKTGLSVRVSWVELAKTSFVDNEALASLAKKPVVWAIAVALFALLLKEGIATLLWSLFWGGAFYAGVLFFQSEMGAELVRKLRGMAGR
;
A
#
# COMPACT_ATOMS: atom_id res chain seq x y z
N MET A 1 1.43 -15.05 14.84
CA MET A 1 1.15 -16.44 15.32
C MET A 1 2.47 -17.20 15.46
N TYR A 2 2.61 -18.14 16.41
CA TYR A 2 3.86 -18.91 16.57
C TYR A 2 3.71 -20.34 16.03
N LEU A 3 4.65 -20.74 15.16
CA LEU A 3 4.76 -22.07 14.59
C LEU A 3 5.75 -22.89 15.43
N PHE A 4 5.36 -24.10 15.79
CA PHE A 4 6.22 -25.02 16.52
C PHE A 4 7.27 -25.61 15.60
N TRP A 5 8.56 -25.38 15.88
CA TRP A 5 9.66 -25.84 15.03
C TRP A 5 10.19 -27.20 15.42
N LYS A 6 10.76 -27.33 16.61
CA LYS A 6 11.39 -28.59 17.02
C LYS A 6 11.39 -28.72 18.53
N ARG A 7 11.19 -29.95 19.02
CA ARG A 7 11.45 -30.31 20.42
C ARG A 7 12.81 -30.98 20.52
N THR A 8 13.66 -30.45 21.38
CA THR A 8 14.91 -31.08 21.80
C THR A 8 14.75 -31.60 23.23
N SER A 9 15.72 -32.37 23.71
CA SER A 9 15.78 -32.80 25.12
C SER A 9 15.88 -31.62 26.10
N LEU A 10 16.24 -30.43 25.60
CA LEU A 10 16.41 -29.19 26.38
C LEU A 10 15.18 -28.26 26.31
N GLY A 11 14.21 -28.49 25.43
CA GLY A 11 13.03 -27.63 25.31
C GLY A 11 12.38 -27.65 23.91
N SER A 12 11.47 -26.71 23.68
CA SER A 12 10.81 -26.51 22.38
C SER A 12 11.20 -25.18 21.77
N ILE A 13 11.53 -25.18 20.48
CA ILE A 13 11.76 -23.97 19.70
C ILE A 13 10.47 -23.60 18.97
N LEU A 14 10.01 -22.38 19.18
CA LEU A 14 8.86 -21.78 18.54
C LEU A 14 9.37 -20.65 17.63
N VAL A 15 8.82 -20.53 16.42
CA VAL A 15 9.21 -19.51 15.46
C VAL A 15 7.99 -18.64 15.15
N SER A 16 8.16 -17.32 15.16
CA SER A 16 7.09 -16.41 14.75
C SER A 16 6.81 -16.58 13.26
N GLN A 17 5.57 -16.88 12.90
CA GLN A 17 5.11 -16.92 11.52
C GLN A 17 5.33 -15.57 10.83
N ASP A 18 4.99 -14.48 11.52
CA ASP A 18 5.06 -13.13 10.98
C ASP A 18 6.52 -12.73 10.73
N GLY A 19 7.41 -13.01 11.69
CA GLY A 19 8.84 -12.75 11.54
C GLY A 19 9.50 -13.59 10.44
N MET A 20 9.01 -14.81 10.21
CA MET A 20 9.51 -15.66 9.14
C MET A 20 8.99 -15.22 7.77
N CYS A 21 7.74 -14.74 7.70
CA CYS A 21 7.22 -14.07 6.51
C CYS A 21 8.05 -12.81 6.18
N ASP A 22 8.37 -11.98 7.16
CA ASP A 22 9.18 -10.77 6.97
C ASP A 22 10.61 -11.08 6.52
N PHE A 23 11.22 -12.13 7.09
CA PHE A 23 12.53 -12.60 6.67
C PHE A 23 12.52 -13.08 5.21
N VAL A 24 11.53 -13.90 4.82
CA VAL A 24 11.39 -14.35 3.42
C VAL A 24 11.11 -13.17 2.50
N ASN A 25 10.27 -12.22 2.90
CA ASN A 25 10.00 -10.99 2.15
C ASN A 25 11.26 -10.12 1.95
N SER A 26 12.22 -10.16 2.89
CA SER A 26 13.49 -9.45 2.72
C SER A 26 14.42 -10.10 1.67
N LEU A 27 14.25 -11.41 1.42
CA LEU A 27 15.00 -12.18 0.42
C LEU A 27 14.34 -12.16 -0.95
N CYS A 28 13.01 -11.95 -1.00
CA CYS A 28 12.24 -11.83 -2.22
C CYS A 28 12.38 -10.41 -2.79
N GLU A 29 12.83 -10.31 -4.05
CA GLU A 29 12.75 -9.05 -4.80
C GLU A 29 11.30 -8.78 -5.22
N LYS A 30 10.90 -7.50 -5.24
CA LYS A 30 9.59 -7.10 -5.80
C LYS A 30 9.53 -7.60 -7.25
N PRO A 31 8.45 -8.27 -7.69
CA PRO A 31 7.07 -8.22 -7.18
C PRO A 31 6.64 -9.38 -6.27
N PHE A 32 7.54 -10.28 -5.86
CA PHE A 32 7.19 -11.46 -5.07
C PHE A 32 6.94 -11.10 -3.60
N LYS A 33 5.91 -11.70 -3.01
CA LYS A 33 5.62 -11.59 -1.56
C LYS A 33 5.31 -12.96 -0.99
N CYS A 34 5.81 -13.24 0.20
CA CYS A 34 5.41 -14.39 1.00
C CYS A 34 4.08 -14.08 1.68
N ALA A 35 3.03 -14.82 1.32
CA ALA A 35 1.69 -14.65 1.89
C ALA A 35 1.52 -15.46 3.18
N GLN A 36 2.12 -16.64 3.24
CA GLN A 36 2.00 -17.51 4.40
C GLN A 36 3.22 -18.40 4.54
N VAL A 37 3.67 -18.54 5.78
CA VAL A 37 4.60 -19.59 6.17
C VAL A 37 3.86 -20.56 7.07
N SER A 38 3.99 -21.85 6.79
CA SER A 38 3.51 -22.93 7.66
C SER A 38 4.63 -23.91 7.89
N LEU A 39 4.64 -24.56 9.05
CA LEU A 39 5.60 -25.62 9.34
C LEU A 39 4.84 -26.90 9.64
N SER A 40 5.17 -27.97 8.91
CA SER A 40 4.66 -29.30 9.22
C SER A 40 5.53 -29.93 10.31
N SER A 41 4.91 -30.26 11.45
CA SER A 41 5.56 -31.01 12.52
C SER A 41 5.90 -32.45 12.12
N ALA A 42 5.29 -32.99 11.05
CA ALA A 42 5.50 -34.36 10.61
C ALA A 42 6.73 -34.50 9.70
N ASP A 43 6.92 -33.55 8.78
CA ASP A 43 7.96 -33.65 7.74
C ASP A 43 9.21 -32.80 8.04
N ASN A 44 9.22 -32.07 9.16
CA ASN A 44 10.27 -31.11 9.52
C ASN A 44 10.56 -30.15 8.33
N ALA A 45 9.49 -29.77 7.63
CA ALA A 45 9.50 -29.02 6.40
C ALA A 45 8.71 -27.72 6.54
N LEU A 46 9.35 -26.64 6.08
CA LEU A 46 8.81 -25.30 5.99
C LEU A 46 8.07 -25.16 4.66
N PHE A 47 6.77 -24.92 4.73
CA PHE A 47 5.94 -24.61 3.58
C PHE A 47 5.86 -23.09 3.41
N LEU A 48 6.42 -22.61 2.31
CA LEU A 48 6.39 -21.20 1.94
C LEU A 48 5.36 -21.00 0.84
N VAL A 49 4.36 -20.16 1.09
CA VAL A 49 3.40 -19.73 0.07
C VAL A 49 3.85 -18.38 -0.47
N ILE A 50 4.36 -18.37 -1.69
CA ILE A 50 4.83 -17.16 -2.37
C ILE A 50 3.81 -16.77 -3.43
N THR A 51 3.36 -15.52 -3.35
CA THR A 51 2.45 -14.95 -4.34
C THR A 51 3.21 -14.32 -5.49
N MET A 52 2.72 -14.58 -6.71
CA MET A 52 3.29 -14.05 -7.95
C MET A 52 2.25 -13.27 -8.76
N PRO A 53 2.64 -12.18 -9.44
CA PRO A 53 1.79 -11.57 -10.45
C PRO A 53 1.66 -12.50 -11.67
N LYS A 54 0.52 -12.40 -12.36
CA LYS A 54 0.24 -13.17 -13.57
C LYS A 54 1.28 -12.84 -14.66
N ASP A 55 1.77 -13.86 -15.36
CA ASP A 55 2.72 -13.80 -16.49
C ASP A 55 4.20 -13.50 -16.15
N TYR A 56 4.71 -14.00 -15.01
CA TYR A 56 6.13 -13.85 -14.66
C TYR A 56 7.01 -15.04 -15.11
N ASP A 57 8.25 -14.76 -15.48
CA ASP A 57 9.21 -15.75 -15.99
C ASP A 57 9.48 -16.89 -14.99
N SER A 58 9.36 -18.13 -15.48
CA SER A 58 9.62 -19.36 -14.72
C SER A 58 11.08 -19.50 -14.27
N SER A 59 12.02 -18.86 -14.96
CA SER A 59 13.45 -18.86 -14.61
C SER A 59 13.73 -18.11 -13.30
N ALA A 60 13.04 -17.00 -13.07
CA ALA A 60 13.15 -16.22 -11.83
C ALA A 60 12.58 -16.99 -10.63
N MET A 61 11.52 -17.79 -10.84
CA MET A 61 10.92 -18.64 -9.81
C MET A 61 11.88 -19.72 -9.34
N VAL A 62 12.50 -20.45 -10.27
CA VAL A 62 13.45 -21.52 -9.96
C VAL A 62 14.69 -20.97 -9.25
N SER A 63 15.17 -19.80 -9.67
CA SER A 63 16.29 -19.12 -9.01
C SER A 63 15.96 -18.73 -7.56
N LEU A 64 14.76 -18.17 -7.32
CA LEU A 64 14.31 -17.80 -5.98
C LEU A 64 14.09 -19.03 -5.09
N GLU A 65 13.50 -20.10 -5.64
CA GLU A 65 13.32 -21.37 -4.93
C GLU A 65 14.66 -21.98 -4.51
N THR A 66 15.65 -21.98 -5.40
CA THR A 66 17.00 -22.47 -5.10
C THR A 66 17.67 -21.62 -4.02
N LYS A 67 17.58 -20.30 -4.11
CA LYS A 67 18.15 -19.37 -3.12
C LYS A 67 17.52 -19.54 -1.74
N LEU A 68 16.19 -19.70 -1.69
CA LEU A 68 15.48 -19.95 -0.43
C LEU A 68 15.87 -21.30 0.14
N ARG A 69 15.90 -22.34 -0.68
CA ARG A 69 16.32 -23.69 -0.27
C ARG A 69 17.74 -23.68 0.31
N ASP A 70 18.71 -23.09 -0.38
CA ASP A 70 20.10 -22.99 0.11
C ASP A 70 20.22 -22.22 1.43
N THR A 71 19.41 -21.18 1.61
CA THR A 71 19.43 -20.37 2.84
C THR A 71 18.89 -21.14 4.02
N PHE A 72 17.79 -21.88 3.84
CA PHE A 72 17.17 -22.64 4.91
C PHE A 72 17.84 -24.01 5.16
N GLU A 73 18.46 -24.62 4.15
CA GLU A 73 19.28 -25.83 4.34
C GLU A 73 20.45 -25.55 5.30
N LYS A 74 21.08 -24.37 5.23
CA LYS A 74 22.10 -23.94 6.20
C LYS A 74 21.58 -23.85 7.64
N THR A 75 20.27 -23.67 7.81
CA THR A 75 19.60 -23.66 9.12
C THR A 75 19.07 -25.03 9.55
N GLY A 76 19.25 -26.07 8.72
CA GLY A 76 18.76 -27.42 8.97
C GLY A 76 17.26 -27.60 8.74
N LEU A 77 16.62 -26.68 8.01
CA LEU A 77 15.21 -26.71 7.64
C LEU A 77 15.05 -27.15 6.19
N SER A 78 14.22 -28.16 5.95
CA SER A 78 13.80 -28.49 4.59
C SER A 78 12.69 -27.52 4.16
N VAL A 79 12.71 -27.03 2.92
CA VAL A 79 11.73 -26.04 2.43
C VAL A 79 10.98 -26.59 1.23
N ARG A 80 9.66 -26.36 1.21
CA ARG A 80 8.80 -26.60 0.06
C ARG A 80 8.12 -25.28 -0.31
N VAL A 81 8.40 -24.79 -1.51
CA VAL A 81 7.81 -23.55 -2.02
C VAL A 81 6.55 -23.90 -2.80
N SER A 82 5.44 -23.25 -2.48
CA SER A 82 4.17 -23.32 -3.20
C SER A 82 3.86 -21.94 -3.78
N TRP A 83 3.61 -21.91 -5.08
CA TRP A 83 3.35 -20.68 -5.82
C TRP A 83 1.84 -20.46 -5.94
N VAL A 84 1.39 -19.26 -5.61
CA VAL A 84 -0.01 -18.86 -5.74
C VAL A 84 -0.10 -17.64 -6.65
N GLU A 85 -0.89 -17.77 -7.72
CA GLU A 85 -1.19 -16.64 -8.59
C GLU A 85 -2.06 -15.63 -7.84
N LEU A 86 -1.57 -14.41 -7.71
CA LEU A 86 -2.43 -13.28 -7.34
C LEU A 86 -3.32 -12.99 -8.55
N ALA A 87 -4.55 -13.52 -8.51
CA ALA A 87 -5.61 -12.99 -9.34
C ALA A 87 -5.71 -11.50 -9.04
N LYS A 88 -5.36 -10.67 -10.02
CA LYS A 88 -5.36 -9.21 -9.94
C LYS A 88 -6.76 -8.77 -9.50
N THR A 89 -6.97 -8.54 -8.21
CA THR A 89 -8.18 -7.86 -7.73
C THR A 89 -8.00 -6.41 -8.12
N SER A 90 -8.40 -6.14 -9.36
CA SER A 90 -8.19 -4.96 -10.20
C SER A 90 -8.75 -3.64 -9.65
N PHE A 91 -9.12 -3.57 -8.37
CA PHE A 91 -9.67 -2.37 -7.74
C PHE A 91 -8.75 -1.72 -6.70
N VAL A 92 -7.63 -2.33 -6.31
CA VAL A 92 -6.81 -1.86 -5.18
C VAL A 92 -5.34 -1.61 -5.54
N ASP A 93 -4.95 -1.66 -6.82
CA ASP A 93 -3.56 -1.43 -7.23
C ASP A 93 -3.13 0.05 -7.20
N ASN A 94 -4.03 0.97 -6.85
CA ASN A 94 -3.64 2.33 -6.50
C ASN A 94 -3.50 2.43 -4.98
N GLU A 95 -2.29 2.14 -4.46
CA GLU A 95 -1.94 2.37 -3.04
C GLU A 95 -2.31 3.79 -2.58
N ALA A 96 -2.24 4.77 -3.48
CA ALA A 96 -2.69 6.14 -3.25
C ALA A 96 -4.20 6.21 -2.95
N LEU A 97 -5.06 5.59 -3.75
CA LEU A 97 -6.51 5.57 -3.52
C LEU A 97 -6.87 4.75 -2.29
N ALA A 98 -6.19 3.63 -2.05
CA ALA A 98 -6.37 2.83 -0.84
C ALA A 98 -5.98 3.60 0.43
N SER A 99 -4.93 4.43 0.36
CA SER A 99 -4.52 5.30 1.46
C SER A 99 -5.52 6.44 1.71
N LEU A 100 -6.12 6.99 0.65
CA LEU A 100 -7.13 8.05 0.76
C LEU A 100 -8.46 7.51 1.29
N ALA A 101 -8.87 6.32 0.86
CA ALA A 101 -10.08 5.65 1.35
C ALA A 101 -10.01 5.27 2.84
N LYS A 102 -8.80 5.16 3.42
CA LYS A 102 -8.61 4.94 4.87
C LYS A 102 -8.78 6.21 5.70
N LYS A 103 -8.75 7.40 5.10
CA LYS A 103 -8.86 8.67 5.84
C LYS A 103 -10.33 9.01 6.10
N PRO A 104 -10.76 9.23 7.36
CA PRO A 104 -12.17 9.50 7.69
C PRO A 104 -12.66 10.83 7.08
N VAL A 105 -11.76 11.80 6.90
CA VAL A 105 -12.07 13.09 6.26
C VAL A 105 -12.51 12.92 4.81
N VAL A 106 -11.95 11.95 4.08
CA VAL A 106 -12.32 11.69 2.68
C VAL A 106 -13.77 11.22 2.58
N TRP A 107 -14.20 10.36 3.51
CA TRP A 107 -15.60 9.93 3.60
C TRP A 107 -16.52 11.06 4.01
N ALA A 108 -16.11 11.91 4.96
CA ALA A 108 -16.90 13.08 5.35
C ALA A 108 -17.13 14.03 4.16
N ILE A 109 -16.09 14.29 3.36
CA ILE A 109 -16.19 15.12 2.15
C ILE A 109 -17.07 14.43 1.10
N ALA A 110 -16.88 13.13 0.85
CA ALA A 110 -17.66 12.38 -0.12
C ALA A 110 -19.15 12.36 0.22
N VAL A 111 -19.49 12.11 1.49
CA VAL A 111 -20.88 12.10 1.97
C VAL A 111 -21.48 13.51 1.94
N ALA A 112 -20.71 14.54 2.29
CA ALA A 112 -21.18 15.92 2.21
C ALA A 112 -21.48 16.33 0.75
N LEU A 113 -20.59 15.99 -0.19
CA LEU A 113 -20.81 16.22 -1.63
C LEU A 113 -22.04 15.45 -2.13
N PHE A 114 -22.20 14.19 -1.71
CA PHE A 114 -23.35 13.37 -2.05
C PHE A 114 -24.67 13.93 -1.47
N ALA A 115 -24.66 14.40 -0.23
CA ALA A 115 -25.82 15.05 0.39
C ALA A 115 -26.19 16.37 -0.32
N LEU A 116 -25.20 17.17 -0.72
CA LEU A 116 -25.41 18.39 -1.51
C LEU A 116 -25.99 18.08 -2.90
N LEU A 117 -25.50 17.01 -3.55
CA LEU A 117 -26.06 16.51 -4.82
C LEU A 117 -27.54 16.17 -4.72
N LEU A 118 -27.95 15.50 -3.64
CA LEU A 118 -29.35 15.11 -3.44
C LEU A 118 -30.25 16.30 -3.10
N LYS A 119 -29.74 17.30 -2.37
CA LYS A 119 -30.54 18.43 -1.89
C LYS A 119 -30.67 19.55 -2.91
N GLU A 120 -29.60 19.88 -3.62
CA GLU A 120 -29.52 21.08 -4.46
C GLU A 120 -29.21 20.77 -5.94
N GLY A 121 -28.88 19.51 -6.27
CA GLY A 121 -28.61 19.09 -7.65
C GLY A 121 -27.20 19.40 -8.14
N ILE A 122 -26.85 18.81 -9.30
CA ILE A 122 -25.48 18.83 -9.83
C ILE A 122 -25.02 20.22 -10.27
N ALA A 123 -25.95 21.07 -10.70
CA ALA A 123 -25.68 22.43 -11.16
C ALA A 123 -25.11 23.30 -10.03
N THR A 124 -25.66 23.16 -8.82
CA THR A 124 -25.26 23.93 -7.64
C THR A 124 -23.91 23.47 -7.12
N LEU A 125 -23.61 22.17 -7.24
CA LEU A 125 -22.29 21.63 -6.91
C LEU A 125 -21.21 22.17 -7.87
N LEU A 126 -21.48 22.14 -9.18
CA LEU A 126 -20.59 22.73 -10.19
C LEU A 126 -20.38 24.23 -9.97
N TRP A 127 -21.45 24.96 -9.62
CA TRP A 127 -21.37 26.39 -9.33
C TRP A 127 -20.53 26.67 -8.09
N SER A 128 -20.69 25.89 -7.02
CA SER A 128 -19.88 26.00 -5.81
C SER A 128 -18.40 25.70 -6.07
N LEU A 129 -18.11 24.69 -6.90
CA LEU A 129 -16.75 24.32 -7.27
C LEU A 129 -16.09 25.39 -8.15
N PHE A 130 -16.86 26.01 -9.04
CA PHE A 130 -16.42 27.13 -9.86
C PHE A 130 -16.05 28.34 -9.01
N TRP A 131 -16.91 28.76 -8.08
CA TRP A 131 -16.60 29.88 -7.18
C TRP A 131 -15.47 29.58 -6.20
N GLY A 132 -15.40 28.36 -5.68
CA GLY A 132 -14.27 27.92 -4.85
C GLY A 132 -12.93 27.94 -5.61
N GLY A 133 -12.93 27.47 -6.86
CA GLY A 133 -11.77 27.53 -7.75
C GLY A 133 -11.38 28.96 -8.11
N ALA A 134 -12.35 29.81 -8.42
CA ALA A 134 -12.11 31.23 -8.71
C ALA A 134 -11.54 31.97 -7.49
N PHE A 135 -12.03 31.68 -6.29
CA PHE A 135 -11.52 32.24 -5.06
C PHE A 135 -10.08 31.77 -4.78
N TYR A 136 -9.80 30.48 -4.94
CA TYR A 136 -8.45 29.94 -4.79
C TYR A 136 -7.47 30.55 -5.80
N ALA A 137 -7.88 30.69 -7.06
CA ALA A 137 -7.10 31.38 -8.08
C ALA A 137 -6.88 32.86 -7.73
N GLY A 138 -7.90 33.54 -7.19
CA GLY A 138 -7.78 34.90 -6.69
C GLY A 138 -6.77 35.02 -5.55
N VAL A 139 -6.80 34.12 -4.56
CA VAL A 139 -5.84 34.09 -3.45
C VAL A 139 -4.41 33.83 -3.96
N LEU A 140 -4.23 32.89 -4.89
CA LEU A 140 -2.93 32.64 -5.51
C LEU A 140 -2.44 33.85 -6.31
N PHE A 141 -3.35 34.56 -6.99
CA PHE A 141 -3.02 35.80 -7.70
C PHE A 141 -2.60 36.92 -6.73
N PHE A 142 -3.23 37.03 -5.56
CA PHE A 142 -2.83 37.97 -4.51
C PHE A 142 -1.48 37.62 -3.86
N GLN A 143 -1.14 36.33 -3.78
CA GLN A 143 0.18 35.89 -3.28
C GLN A 143 1.30 36.00 -4.33
N SER A 144 0.93 36.08 -5.62
CA SER A 144 1.87 36.32 -6.72
C SER A 144 2.40 37.76 -6.71
N GLU A 145 3.62 37.96 -7.20
CA GLU A 145 4.31 39.26 -7.27
C GLU A 145 3.47 40.35 -7.96
N MET A 146 2.65 39.96 -8.95
CA MET A 146 1.69 40.83 -9.63
C MET A 146 0.58 41.35 -8.70
N GLY A 147 0.06 40.51 -7.79
CA GLY A 147 -0.99 40.89 -6.85
C GLY A 147 -0.48 41.84 -5.77
N ALA A 148 0.73 41.61 -5.27
CA ALA A 148 1.39 42.49 -4.31
C ALA A 148 1.65 43.88 -4.89
N GLU A 149 2.05 43.97 -6.16
CA GLU A 149 2.28 45.25 -6.83
C GLU A 149 0.99 46.03 -7.10
N LEU A 150 -0.12 45.34 -7.38
CA LEU A 150 -1.45 45.94 -7.58
C LEU A 150 -2.05 46.48 -6.26
N VAL A 151 -1.87 45.75 -5.15
CA VAL A 151 -2.23 46.23 -3.80
C VAL A 151 -1.39 47.46 -3.42
N ARG A 152 -0.11 47.48 -3.81
CA ARG A 152 0.78 48.64 -3.57
C ARG A 152 0.36 49.87 -4.38
N LYS A 153 -0.07 49.70 -5.64
CA LYS A 153 -0.62 50.77 -6.48
C LYS A 153 -1.97 51.29 -5.96
N LEU A 154 -2.87 50.41 -5.52
CA LEU A 154 -4.15 50.81 -4.94
C LEU A 154 -4.00 51.54 -3.60
N ARG A 155 -3.08 51.08 -2.73
CA ARG A 155 -2.74 51.79 -1.48
C ARG A 155 -2.12 53.17 -1.76
N GLY A 156 -1.36 53.31 -2.85
CA GLY A 156 -0.81 54.60 -3.29
C GLY A 156 -1.85 55.58 -3.85
N MET A 157 -2.98 55.09 -4.37
CA MET A 157 -4.09 55.93 -4.83
C MET A 157 -5.10 56.27 -3.73
N ALA A 158 -5.31 55.39 -2.75
CA ALA A 158 -6.23 55.61 -1.63
C ALA A 158 -5.63 56.47 -0.49
N GLY A 159 -4.31 56.71 -0.51
CA GLY A 159 -3.61 57.55 0.45
C GLY A 159 -3.42 59.01 0.02
N ARG A 160 -4.24 59.51 -0.92
CA ARG A 160 -4.19 60.89 -1.43
C ARG A 160 -5.52 61.59 -1.21
#